data_AF-A0A3N0E8M7-F1
#
_entry.id   AF-A0A3N0E8M7-F1
#
_cell.length_a   1.000
_cell.length_b   1.000
_cell.length_c   1.000
_cell.angle_alpha   90.00
_cell.angle_beta   90.00
_cell.angle_gamma   90.00
#
_symmetry.space_group_name_H-M   'P 1'
#
loop_
_entity.id
_entity.type
_entity.pdbx_description
1 polymer ?
#
loop_
_entity_poly.entity_id
_entity_poly.type
_entity_poly.pdbx_seq_one_letter_code
_entity_poly.pdbx_strand_id
1 'polypeptide(L)'
;MENWIQNLMESVFDKVDKKCVEVSVSGKSRYLALKMEEDYGFLLSERNITRYYKGYISREVKKIKPNKATLDALAKYLEYNNFEDFVQQNESREDEVLRKLSGRIRKLHRNIVVSLIINIVLIGGLLFFISTYYRKNCMIWINDHYEKIRCSGLELETGLNEDVLEKFKKNTNNR
;
A
#
# COMPACT_ATOMS: atom_id res chain seq x y z
N MET A 1 15.18 -8.39 1.68
CA MET A 1 14.22 -9.39 2.24
C MET A 1 14.28 -10.71 1.48
N GLU A 2 14.22 -10.70 0.14
CA GLU A 2 14.38 -11.94 -0.65
C GLU A 2 15.74 -12.61 -0.47
N ASN A 3 16.81 -11.81 -0.30
CA ASN A 3 18.15 -12.31 0.00
C ASN A 3 18.20 -13.11 1.32
N TRP A 4 17.52 -12.66 2.36
CA TRP A 4 17.50 -13.38 3.64
C TRP A 4 16.71 -14.69 3.58
N ILE A 5 15.69 -14.78 2.72
CA ILE A 5 14.98 -16.04 2.48
C ILE A 5 15.90 -17.03 1.76
N GLN A 6 16.72 -16.56 0.81
CA GLN A 6 17.76 -17.36 0.18
C GLN A 6 18.74 -17.92 1.23
N ASN A 7 19.32 -17.05 2.06
CA ASN A 7 20.28 -17.44 3.09
C ASN A 7 19.68 -18.44 4.10
N LEU A 8 18.42 -18.26 4.49
CA LEU A 8 17.70 -19.21 5.34
C LEU A 8 17.61 -20.58 4.67
N MET A 9 17.19 -20.62 3.40
CA MET A 9 17.02 -21.87 2.66
C MET A 9 18.35 -22.61 2.51
N GLU A 10 19.41 -21.90 2.13
CA GLU A 10 20.76 -22.46 2.04
C GLU A 10 21.19 -23.05 3.39
N SER A 11 21.05 -22.29 4.48
CA SER A 11 21.42 -22.75 5.83
C SER A 11 20.61 -23.97 6.29
N VAL A 12 19.31 -24.00 6.00
CA VAL A 12 18.43 -25.14 6.31
C VAL A 12 18.90 -26.39 5.57
N PHE A 13 19.11 -26.29 4.26
CA PHE A 13 19.48 -27.44 3.45
C PHE A 13 20.92 -27.88 3.69
N ASP A 14 21.83 -26.98 4.06
CA ASP A 14 23.16 -27.33 4.55
C ASP A 14 23.09 -28.14 5.86
N LYS A 15 22.20 -27.77 6.80
CA LYS A 15 21.98 -28.55 8.03
C LYS A 15 21.33 -29.91 7.72
N VAL A 16 20.44 -29.99 6.72
CA VAL A 16 19.87 -31.25 6.24
C VAL A 16 20.96 -32.13 5.63
N ASP A 17 21.81 -31.59 4.77
CA ASP A 17 22.87 -32.34 4.07
C ASP A 17 23.92 -32.91 5.03
N LYS A 18 24.15 -32.25 6.16
CA LYS A 18 25.03 -32.75 7.23
C LYS A 18 24.43 -33.88 8.05
N LYS A 19 23.09 -33.98 8.12
CA LYS A 19 22.39 -34.93 9.01
C LYS A 19 21.68 -36.06 8.27
N CYS A 20 21.29 -35.85 7.02
CA CYS A 20 20.55 -36.79 6.20
C CYS A 20 21.51 -37.58 5.30
N VAL A 21 21.40 -38.91 5.30
CA VAL A 21 22.20 -39.79 4.42
C VAL A 21 21.67 -39.78 2.98
N GLU A 22 20.40 -39.40 2.79
CA GLU A 22 19.77 -39.38 1.48
C GLU A 22 20.34 -38.29 0.58
N VAL A 23 20.74 -38.67 -0.64
CA VAL A 23 21.25 -37.73 -1.64
C VAL A 23 20.11 -37.11 -2.45
N SER A 24 18.99 -37.84 -2.60
CA SER A 24 17.86 -37.40 -3.42
C SER A 24 17.10 -36.24 -2.79
N VAL A 25 16.59 -35.32 -3.62
CA VAL A 25 15.79 -34.17 -3.15
C VAL A 25 14.53 -34.61 -2.41
N SER A 26 13.87 -35.68 -2.87
CA SER A 26 12.70 -36.25 -2.18
C SER A 26 13.09 -36.82 -0.83
N GLY A 27 14.20 -37.57 -0.74
CA GLY A 27 14.71 -38.09 0.53
C GLY A 27 15.02 -36.99 1.55
N LYS A 28 15.74 -35.95 1.13
CA LYS A 28 16.02 -34.75 1.95
C LYS A 28 14.73 -34.04 2.38
N SER A 29 13.77 -33.92 1.47
CA SER A 29 12.50 -33.27 1.73
C SER A 29 11.64 -34.03 2.73
N ARG A 30 11.61 -35.37 2.62
CA ARG A 30 10.92 -36.25 3.55
C ARG A 30 11.55 -36.20 4.93
N TYR A 31 12.89 -36.25 5.00
CA TYR A 31 13.62 -36.09 6.25
C TYR A 31 13.26 -34.78 6.96
N LEU A 32 13.31 -33.66 6.24
CA LEU A 32 12.99 -32.37 6.84
C LEU A 32 11.52 -32.28 7.25
N ALA A 33 10.58 -32.82 6.46
CA ALA A 33 9.17 -32.86 6.82
C ALA A 33 8.95 -33.59 8.16
N LEU A 34 9.49 -34.80 8.29
CA LEU A 34 9.42 -35.59 9.52
C LEU A 34 10.04 -34.85 10.70
N LYS A 35 11.22 -34.24 10.51
CA LYS A 35 11.87 -33.45 11.55
C LYS A 35 11.07 -32.24 12.01
N MET A 36 10.41 -31.54 11.08
CA MET A 36 9.56 -30.40 11.42
C MET A 36 8.33 -30.83 12.22
N GLU A 37 7.76 -31.98 11.89
CA GLU A 37 6.60 -32.53 12.58
C GLU A 37 6.97 -33.08 13.96
N GLU A 38 7.97 -33.95 14.06
CA GLU A 38 8.37 -34.63 15.30
C GLU A 38 8.98 -33.68 16.33
N ASP A 39 9.95 -32.85 15.92
CA ASP A 39 10.75 -32.06 16.85
C ASP A 39 10.13 -30.67 17.09
N TYR A 40 9.32 -30.15 16.16
CA TYR A 40 8.80 -28.78 16.19
C TYR A 40 7.27 -28.68 16.08
N GLY A 41 6.55 -29.80 15.91
CA GLY A 41 5.08 -29.81 15.80
C GLY A 41 4.56 -29.04 14.59
N PHE A 42 5.37 -28.83 13.54
CA PHE A 42 5.02 -28.03 12.38
C PHE A 42 4.86 -28.88 11.12
N LEU A 43 3.62 -28.97 10.63
CA LEU A 43 3.29 -29.73 9.43
C LEU A 43 3.75 -28.98 8.18
N LEU A 44 4.90 -29.39 7.63
CA LEU A 44 5.42 -28.90 6.36
C LEU A 44 5.51 -30.03 5.35
N SER A 45 4.70 -29.96 4.28
CA SER A 45 4.64 -31.03 3.30
C SER A 45 5.95 -31.20 2.54
N GLU A 46 6.32 -32.46 2.26
CA GLU A 46 7.47 -32.82 1.44
C GLU A 46 7.45 -32.09 0.08
N ARG A 47 6.26 -31.94 -0.52
CA ARG A 47 6.07 -31.22 -1.78
C ARG A 47 6.50 -29.75 -1.69
N ASN A 48 6.18 -29.07 -0.59
CA ASN A 48 6.60 -27.69 -0.38
C ASN A 48 8.11 -27.59 -0.20
N ILE A 49 8.69 -28.50 0.58
CA ILE A 49 10.14 -28.55 0.82
C ILE A 49 10.90 -28.81 -0.49
N THR A 50 10.45 -29.78 -1.28
CA THR A 50 11.01 -30.08 -2.61
C THR A 50 11.00 -28.85 -3.50
N ARG A 51 9.88 -28.12 -3.50
CA ARG A 51 9.72 -26.90 -4.28
C ARG A 51 10.64 -25.78 -3.79
N TYR A 52 10.85 -25.64 -2.48
CA TYR A 52 11.82 -24.70 -1.95
C TYR A 52 13.24 -25.07 -2.34
N TYR A 53 13.62 -26.35 -2.22
CA TYR A 53 14.91 -26.83 -2.68
C TYR A 53 15.14 -26.49 -4.16
N LYS A 54 14.17 -26.83 -5.01
CA LYS A 54 14.29 -26.57 -6.45
C LYS A 54 14.35 -25.08 -6.81
N GLY A 55 13.68 -24.22 -6.04
CA GLY A 55 13.65 -22.79 -6.29
C GLY A 55 14.88 -22.05 -5.75
N TYR A 56 15.30 -22.38 -4.53
CA TYR A 56 16.36 -21.66 -3.82
C TYR A 56 17.73 -22.33 -3.98
N ILE A 57 17.80 -23.66 -4.02
CA ILE A 57 19.08 -24.40 -4.06
C ILE A 57 19.45 -24.76 -5.51
N SER A 58 18.67 -25.62 -6.17
CA SER A 58 19.03 -26.09 -7.52
C SER A 58 18.67 -25.13 -8.66
N ARG A 59 17.82 -24.12 -8.38
CA ARG A 59 17.37 -23.09 -9.34
C ARG A 59 16.70 -23.67 -10.60
N GLU A 60 16.18 -24.89 -10.52
CA GLU A 60 15.41 -25.55 -11.58
C GLU A 60 14.07 -24.86 -11.84
N VAL A 61 13.50 -24.22 -10.82
CA VAL A 61 12.19 -23.57 -10.87
C VAL A 61 12.25 -22.17 -10.30
N LYS A 62 11.23 -21.36 -10.58
CA LYS A 62 11.08 -20.04 -9.97
C LYS A 62 10.98 -20.16 -8.45
N LYS A 63 11.66 -19.26 -7.74
CA LYS A 63 11.57 -19.12 -6.27
C LYS A 63 10.12 -18.89 -5.86
N ILE A 64 9.64 -19.71 -4.93
CA ILE A 64 8.31 -19.57 -4.34
C ILE A 64 8.49 -19.20 -2.88
N LYS A 65 8.07 -17.98 -2.55
CA LYS A 65 8.19 -17.42 -1.20
C LYS A 65 7.37 -18.25 -0.21
N PRO A 66 7.99 -18.83 0.84
CA PRO A 66 7.26 -19.46 1.92
C PRO A 66 6.41 -18.44 2.70
N ASN A 67 5.34 -18.92 3.34
CA ASN A 67 4.57 -18.09 4.24
C ASN A 67 5.36 -17.80 5.54
N LYS A 68 4.88 -16.84 6.35
CA LYS A 68 5.57 -16.44 7.58
C LYS A 68 5.76 -17.60 8.55
N ALA A 69 4.74 -18.42 8.77
CA ALA A 69 4.82 -19.55 9.70
C ALA A 69 5.89 -20.56 9.28
N THR A 70 6.01 -20.85 7.98
CA THR A 70 7.06 -21.71 7.44
C THR A 70 8.45 -21.09 7.63
N LEU A 71 8.62 -19.78 7.38
CA LEU A 71 9.90 -19.12 7.62
C LEU A 71 10.30 -19.19 9.09
N ASP A 72 9.36 -18.94 10.00
CA ASP A 72 9.61 -18.99 11.44
C ASP A 72 9.93 -20.40 11.92
N ALA A 73 9.23 -21.43 11.43
CA ALA A 73 9.51 -22.83 11.74
C ALA A 73 10.89 -23.28 11.22
N LEU A 74 11.25 -22.88 10.00
CA LEU A 74 12.56 -23.18 9.42
C LEU A 74 13.70 -22.43 10.15
N ALA A 75 13.46 -21.21 10.64
CA ALA A 75 14.42 -20.50 11.48
C ALA A 75 14.61 -21.20 12.83
N LYS A 76 13.53 -21.72 13.43
CA LYS A 76 13.60 -22.55 14.65
C LYS A 76 14.37 -23.84 14.45
N TYR A 77 14.25 -24.49 13.29
CA TYR A 77 15.08 -25.63 12.94
C TYR A 77 16.58 -25.32 12.98
N LEU A 78 16.95 -24.06 12.70
CA LEU A 78 18.31 -23.54 12.79
C LEU A 78 18.66 -22.95 14.17
N GLU A 79 17.81 -23.17 15.18
CA GLU A 79 17.99 -22.72 16.57
C GLU A 79 17.82 -21.19 16.78
N TYR A 80 17.14 -20.51 15.86
CA TYR A 80 16.69 -19.13 16.04
C TYR A 80 15.25 -19.07 16.56
N ASN A 81 14.85 -17.98 17.21
CA ASN A 81 13.50 -17.84 17.77
C ASN A 81 12.41 -17.79 16.67
N ASN A 82 12.72 -17.09 15.57
CA ASN A 82 11.85 -16.90 14.41
C ASN A 82 12.68 -16.35 13.23
N PHE A 83 12.05 -16.07 12.09
CA PHE A 83 12.77 -15.58 10.91
C PHE A 83 13.35 -14.17 11.09
N GLU A 84 12.70 -13.32 11.89
CA GLU A 84 13.22 -11.97 12.17
C GLU A 84 14.50 -12.04 13.01
N ASP A 85 14.55 -12.95 13.99
CA ASP A 85 15.74 -13.23 14.81
C ASP A 85 16.89 -13.77 13.96
N PHE A 86 16.61 -14.71 13.04
CA PHE A 86 17.58 -15.17 12.04
C PHE A 86 18.17 -14.00 11.23
N VAL A 87 17.33 -13.09 10.75
CA VAL A 87 17.80 -11.91 10.01
C VAL A 87 18.66 -11.04 10.91
N GLN A 88 18.21 -10.69 12.10
CA GLN A 88 18.92 -9.78 12.99
C GLN A 88 20.30 -10.30 13.41
N GLN A 89 20.43 -11.59 13.69
CA GLN A 89 21.71 -12.17 14.12
C GLN A 89 22.71 -12.34 12.97
N ASN A 90 22.23 -12.36 11.72
CA ASN A 90 23.08 -12.50 10.54
C ASN A 90 23.27 -11.17 9.78
N GLU A 91 22.48 -10.14 10.09
CA GLU A 91 22.53 -8.81 9.48
C GLU A 91 23.81 -8.08 9.90
N SER A 92 24.57 -7.54 8.93
CA SER A 92 25.71 -6.70 9.25
C SER A 92 25.24 -5.35 9.81
N ARG A 93 26.12 -4.64 10.53
CA ARG A 93 25.81 -3.28 11.01
C ARG A 93 25.44 -2.33 9.88
N GLU A 94 26.03 -2.51 8.70
CA GLU A 94 25.74 -1.70 7.52
C GLU A 94 24.33 -1.99 6.98
N ASP A 95 23.96 -3.27 6.89
CA ASP A 95 22.63 -3.70 6.46
C ASP A 95 21.54 -3.19 7.41
N GLU A 96 21.79 -3.23 8.73
CA GLU A 96 20.86 -2.71 9.73
C GLU A 96 20.60 -1.20 9.54
N VAL A 97 21.67 -0.44 9.28
CA VAL A 97 21.58 1.01 9.02
C VAL A 97 20.78 1.28 7.74
N LEU A 98 21.07 0.56 6.65
CA LEU A 98 20.33 0.69 5.39
C LEU A 98 18.85 0.34 5.55
N ARG A 99 18.52 -0.71 6.31
CA ARG A 99 17.14 -1.08 6.62
C ARG A 99 16.42 -0.01 7.44
N LYS A 100 17.07 0.58 8.44
CA LYS A 100 16.51 1.69 9.22
C LYS A 100 16.30 2.94 8.36
N LEU A 101 17.28 3.30 7.51
CA LEU A 101 17.19 4.44 6.59
C LEU A 101 16.07 4.25 5.57
N SER A 102 16.00 3.11 4.90
CA SER A 102 14.92 2.81 3.95
C SER A 102 13.54 2.81 4.61
N GLY A 103 13.43 2.30 5.85
CA GLY A 103 12.22 2.39 6.66
C GLY A 103 11.79 3.83 6.95
N ARG A 104 12.74 4.70 7.31
CA ARG A 104 12.50 6.14 7.51
C ARG A 104 12.06 6.83 6.21
N ILE A 105 12.76 6.58 5.10
CA ILE A 105 12.43 7.14 3.79
C ILE A 105 11.02 6.72 3.36
N ARG A 106 10.67 5.43 3.52
CA ARG A 106 9.32 4.93 3.18
C ARG A 106 8.23 5.57 4.04
N LYS A 107 8.50 5.76 5.34
CA LYS A 107 7.55 6.44 6.25
C LYS A 107 7.38 7.91 5.85
N LEU A 108 8.47 8.60 5.54
CA LEU A 108 8.45 9.98 5.07
C LEU A 108 7.68 10.11 3.75
N HIS A 109 8.00 9.27 2.76
CA HIS A 109 7.31 9.24 1.46
C HIS A 109 5.82 9.00 1.62
N ARG A 110 5.40 8.05 2.46
CA ARG A 110 3.98 7.81 2.75
C ARG A 110 3.31 9.05 3.35
N ASN A 111 3.95 9.70 4.31
CA ASN A 111 3.40 10.90 4.93
C ASN A 111 3.27 12.06 3.93
N ILE A 112 4.25 12.25 3.04
CA ILE A 112 4.22 13.26 1.97
C ILE A 112 3.05 12.98 1.01
N VAL A 113 2.91 11.74 0.54
CA VAL A 113 1.82 11.36 -0.38
C VAL A 113 0.44 11.60 0.24
N VAL A 114 0.26 11.21 1.51
CA VAL A 114 -1.00 11.47 2.23
C VAL A 114 -1.28 12.96 2.37
N SER A 115 -0.26 13.76 2.70
CA SER A 115 -0.38 15.22 2.79
C SER A 115 -0.79 15.84 1.45
N LEU A 116 -0.20 15.40 0.34
CA LEU A 116 -0.53 15.88 -1.00
C LEU A 116 -1.98 15.55 -1.38
N ILE A 117 -2.44 14.33 -1.10
CA ILE A 117 -3.83 13.92 -1.37
C ILE A 117 -4.81 14.80 -0.59
N ILE A 118 -4.55 15.04 0.70
CA ILE A 118 -5.40 15.90 1.54
C ILE A 118 -5.47 17.32 0.96
N ASN A 119 -4.34 17.90 0.56
CA ASN A 119 -4.32 19.23 -0.03
C ASN A 119 -5.11 19.30 -1.35
N ILE A 120 -4.99 18.28 -2.21
CA ILE A 120 -5.76 18.22 -3.46
C ILE A 120 -7.26 18.17 -3.18
N VAL A 121 -7.70 17.37 -2.20
CA VAL A 121 -9.11 17.29 -1.80
C VAL A 121 -9.61 18.62 -1.24
N LEU A 122 -8.83 19.30 -0.41
CA LEU A 122 -9.19 20.61 0.14
C LEU A 122 -9.32 21.67 -0.95
N ILE A 123 -8.36 21.74 -1.89
CA ILE A 123 -8.40 22.67 -3.02
C ILE A 123 -9.59 22.36 -3.94
N GLY A 124 -9.81 21.09 -4.27
CA GLY A 124 -10.95 20.66 -5.08
C GLY A 124 -12.29 20.99 -4.44
N GLY A 125 -12.41 20.79 -3.12
CA GLY A 125 -13.57 21.18 -2.33
C GLY A 125 -13.81 22.68 -2.38
N LEU A 126 -12.79 23.50 -2.12
CA LEU A 126 -12.88 24.95 -2.22
C LEU A 126 -13.34 25.42 -3.62
N LEU A 127 -12.74 24.89 -4.68
CA LEU A 127 -13.13 25.21 -6.05
C LEU A 127 -14.57 24.78 -6.37
N PHE A 128 -15.02 23.65 -5.84
CA PHE A 128 -16.40 23.19 -5.99
C PHE A 128 -17.39 24.12 -5.27
N PHE A 129 -17.09 24.52 -4.03
CA PHE A 129 -17.90 25.48 -3.28
C PHE A 129 -17.94 26.87 -3.96
N ILE A 130 -16.80 27.37 -4.42
CA ILE A 130 -16.72 28.61 -5.19
C ILE A 130 -17.58 28.51 -6.46
N SER A 131 -17.42 27.44 -7.24
CA SER A 131 -18.19 27.23 -8.48
C SER A 131 -19.70 27.20 -8.21
N THR A 132 -20.15 26.50 -7.17
CA THR A 132 -21.57 26.41 -6.82
C THR A 132 -22.12 27.72 -6.25
N TYR A 133 -21.32 28.48 -5.50
CA TYR A 133 -21.68 29.80 -4.98
C TYR A 133 -21.84 30.83 -6.11
N TYR A 134 -20.84 30.97 -6.99
CA TYR A 134 -20.85 31.95 -8.09
C TYR A 134 -21.72 31.55 -9.29
N ARG A 135 -22.28 30.33 -9.32
CA ARG A 135 -23.25 29.91 -10.35
C ARG A 135 -24.66 30.45 -10.14
N LYS A 136 -24.96 31.05 -8.98
CA LYS A 136 -26.25 31.69 -8.77
C LYS A 136 -26.25 33.07 -9.43
N ASN A 137 -27.14 33.25 -10.39
CA ASN A 137 -27.44 34.56 -10.95
C ASN A 137 -28.48 35.23 -10.06
N CYS A 138 -28.27 36.51 -9.78
CA CYS A 138 -29.21 37.36 -9.06
C CYS A 138 -29.67 38.49 -9.99
N MET A 139 -30.66 39.25 -9.54
CA MET A 139 -31.02 40.51 -10.14
C MET A 139 -31.10 41.60 -9.08
N ILE A 140 -30.75 42.82 -9.45
CA ILE A 140 -30.85 44.01 -8.61
C ILE A 140 -31.67 45.07 -9.32
N TRP A 141 -32.42 45.86 -8.55
CA TRP A 141 -33.17 47.00 -9.08
C TRP A 141 -32.25 48.20 -9.16
N ILE A 142 -31.93 48.65 -10.36
CA ILE A 142 -31.13 49.85 -10.60
C ILE A 142 -31.98 50.85 -11.37
N ASN A 143 -32.10 52.06 -10.82
CA ASN A 143 -32.92 53.15 -11.35
C ASN A 143 -34.41 52.75 -11.47
N ASP A 144 -34.80 52.18 -12.62
CA ASP A 144 -36.17 51.87 -13.01
C ASP A 144 -36.38 50.44 -13.55
N HIS A 145 -35.35 49.58 -13.51
CA HIS A 145 -35.45 48.22 -14.02
C HIS A 145 -34.53 47.23 -13.29
N TYR A 146 -34.75 45.94 -13.55
CA TYR A 146 -33.89 44.87 -13.08
C TYR A 146 -32.73 44.62 -14.03
N GLU A 147 -31.53 44.53 -13.48
CA GLU A 147 -30.34 44.04 -14.20
C GLU A 147 -29.89 42.69 -13.65
N LYS A 148 -29.43 41.81 -14.56
CA LYS A 148 -28.90 40.49 -14.20
C LYS A 148 -27.45 40.63 -13.75
N ILE A 149 -27.17 40.19 -12.52
CA ILE A 149 -25.84 40.19 -11.93
C ILE A 149 -25.47 38.82 -11.37
N ARG A 150 -24.22 38.65 -10.93
CA ARG A 150 -23.81 37.49 -10.13
C ARG A 150 -24.11 37.78 -8.66
N CYS A 151 -24.68 36.81 -7.95
CA CYS A 151 -24.96 37.00 -6.52
C CYS A 151 -23.66 37.21 -5.73
N SER A 152 -23.61 38.29 -4.96
CA SER A 152 -22.51 38.61 -4.03
C SER A 152 -22.93 38.59 -2.56
N GLY A 153 -24.24 38.56 -2.28
CA GLY A 153 -24.82 38.46 -0.94
C GLY A 153 -25.20 39.82 -0.31
N LEU A 154 -25.34 40.87 -1.11
CA LEU A 154 -25.80 42.19 -0.65
C LEU A 154 -27.33 42.18 -0.38
N GLU A 155 -27.79 42.97 0.58
CA GLU A 155 -29.21 43.00 1.03
C GLU A 155 -30.22 43.33 -0.08
N LEU A 156 -29.77 43.97 -1.17
CA LEU A 156 -30.61 44.39 -2.30
C LEU A 156 -30.65 43.36 -3.44
N GLU A 157 -29.98 42.22 -3.30
CA GLU A 157 -29.99 41.14 -4.29
C GLU A 157 -31.21 40.24 -4.14
N THR A 158 -31.96 40.07 -5.22
CA THR A 158 -33.05 39.08 -5.30
C THR A 158 -32.63 37.94 -6.21
N GLY A 159 -33.07 36.71 -5.91
CA GLY A 159 -32.84 35.56 -6.80
C GLY A 159 -33.36 35.84 -8.21
N LEU A 160 -32.59 35.48 -9.24
CA LEU A 160 -32.96 35.76 -10.63
C LEU A 160 -34.32 35.12 -10.96
N ASN A 161 -35.27 35.94 -11.38
CA ASN A 161 -36.53 35.52 -11.98
C ASN A 161 -36.56 35.99 -13.44
N GLU A 162 -36.43 35.06 -14.38
CA GLU A 162 -36.31 35.37 -15.81
C GLU A 162 -37.60 36.01 -16.36
N ASP A 163 -38.77 35.60 -15.87
CA ASP A 163 -40.07 36.14 -16.30
C ASP A 163 -40.25 37.61 -15.91
N VAL A 164 -39.80 37.98 -14.71
CA VAL A 164 -39.84 39.37 -14.24
C VAL A 164 -38.88 40.23 -15.05
N LEU A 165 -37.66 39.74 -15.28
CA LEU A 165 -36.64 40.46 -16.06
C LEU A 165 -37.11 40.73 -17.51
N GLU A 166 -37.73 39.75 -18.17
CA GLU A 166 -38.26 39.93 -19.52
C GLU A 166 -39.44 40.89 -19.59
N LYS A 167 -40.36 40.84 -18.61
CA LYS A 167 -41.50 41.76 -18.56
C LYS A 167 -41.06 43.22 -18.47
N PHE A 168 -40.04 43.52 -17.66
CA PHE A 168 -39.52 44.88 -17.55
C PHE A 168 -38.75 45.31 -18.80
N LYS A 169 -37.99 44.42 -19.47
CA LYS A 169 -37.34 44.73 -20.76
C LYS A 169 -38.33 45.08 -21.89
N LYS A 170 -39.49 44.41 -21.94
CA LYS A 170 -40.52 44.69 -22.96
C LYS A 170 -41.19 46.05 -22.75
N ASN A 171 -41.30 46.53 -21.51
CA ASN A 171 -41.93 47.81 -21.21
C ASN A 171 -41.03 49.02 -21.48
N THR A 172 -39.71 48.89 -21.35
CA THR A 172 -38.77 49.99 -21.67
C THR A 172 -38.61 50.25 -23.17
N ASN A 173 -38.79 49.23 -24.02
CA ASN A 173 -38.70 49.36 -25.48
C ASN A 173 -39.95 49.98 -26.16
N ASN A 174 -40.98 50.32 -25.40
CA ASN A 174 -42.25 50.85 -25.91
C ASN A 174 -42.47 52.33 -25.55
N ARG A 175 -41.39 53.09 -25.36
CA ARG A 175 -41.43 54.52 -25.05
C ARG A 175 -40.46 55.33 -25.89
#